data_AF-A0A1Y2S887-F1
#
_entry.id   AF-A0A1Y2S887-F1
#
_cell.length_a   1.000
_cell.length_b   1.000
_cell.length_c   1.000
_cell.angle_alpha   90.00
_cell.angle_beta   90.00
_cell.angle_gamma   90.00
#
_symmetry.space_group_name_H-M   'P 1'
#
loop_
_entity.id
_entity.type
_entity.pdbx_description
1 polymer ?
#
loop_
_entity_poly.entity_id
_entity_poly.type
_entity_poly.pdbx_seq_one_letter_code
_entity_poly.pdbx_strand_id
1 'polypeptide(L)' 'MKTQMQLAQEAIARLKSMSRQELLSELVTAGIAEEKSPCNQRSNEDGAVTHII' A
#
# COMPACT_ATOMS: atom_id res chain seq x y z
N MET A 1 -25.34 -21.93 -2.49
CA MET A 1 -24.26 -21.14 -3.14
C MET A 1 -24.47 -19.69 -2.80
N LYS A 2 -23.43 -18.99 -2.33
CA LYS A 2 -23.50 -17.53 -2.16
C LYS A 2 -23.37 -16.86 -3.53
N THR A 3 -24.14 -15.81 -3.77
CA THR A 3 -23.99 -15.00 -4.99
C THR A 3 -22.71 -14.17 -4.91
N GLN A 4 -22.19 -13.70 -6.05
CA GLN A 4 -21.02 -12.81 -6.07
C GLN A 4 -21.24 -11.57 -5.21
N MET A 5 -22.45 -11.02 -5.21
CA MET A 5 -22.84 -9.89 -4.37
C MET A 5 -22.72 -10.21 -2.88
N GLN A 6 -23.18 -11.39 -2.45
CA GLN A 6 -23.09 -11.81 -1.05
C GLN A 6 -21.63 -12.01 -0.62
N LEU A 7 -20.78 -12.55 -1.49
CA LEU A 7 -19.35 -12.69 -1.24
C LEU A 7 -18.66 -11.32 -1.11
N ALA A 8 -19.00 -10.38 -1.99
CA ALA A 8 -18.47 -9.02 -1.93
C ALA A 8 -18.91 -8.29 -0.65
N GLN A 9 -20.17 -8.41 -0.26
CA GLN A 9 -20.69 -7.80 0.97
C GLN A 9 -20.01 -8.36 2.21
N GLU A 10 -19.77 -9.67 2.25
CA GLU A 10 -19.04 -10.32 3.34
C GLU A 10 -17.59 -9.86 3.42
N ALA A 11 -16.90 -9.75 2.28
CA ALA A 11 -15.54 -9.21 2.22
C ALA A 11 -15.49 -7.75 2.71
N ILE A 12 -16.42 -6.91 2.26
CA ILE A 12 -16.52 -5.49 2.68
C ILE A 12 -16.79 -5.38 4.18
N ALA A 13 -17.70 -6.20 4.72
CA ALA A 13 -18.00 -6.22 6.15
C ALA A 13 -16.76 -6.59 6.98
N ARG A 14 -15.98 -7.57 6.51
CA ARG A 14 -14.73 -7.99 7.13
C ARG A 14 -13.68 -6.88 7.13
N LEU A 15 -13.48 -6.23 5.98
CA LEU A 15 -12.55 -5.09 5.86
C LEU A 15 -12.98 -3.92 6.74
N LYS A 16 -14.28 -3.66 6.87
CA LYS A 16 -14.81 -2.60 7.76
C LYS A 16 -14.62 -2.88 9.25
N SER A 17 -14.59 -4.16 9.65
CA SER A 17 -14.37 -4.54 11.05
C SER A 17 -12.90 -4.47 11.48
N MET A 18 -11.96 -4.37 10.53
CA MET A 18 -10.54 -4.25 10.83
C MET A 18 -10.22 -2.86 11.37
N SER A 19 -9.23 -2.79 12.27
CA SER A 19 -8.63 -1.51 12.62
C SER A 19 -7.91 -0.91 11.40
N ARG A 20 -7.73 0.41 11.41
CA ARG A 20 -7.01 1.10 10.33
C ARG A 20 -5.59 0.53 10.11
N GLN A 21 -4.91 0.14 11.18
CA GLN A 21 -3.54 -0.37 11.13
C GLN A 21 -3.48 -1.77 10.50
N GLU A 22 -4.40 -2.66 10.88
CA GLU A 22 -4.52 -3.99 10.28
C GLU A 22 -4.84 -3.89 8.78
N LEU A 23 -5.80 -3.02 8.41
CA LEU A 23 -6.14 -2.79 7.00
C LEU A 23 -4.93 -2.30 6.19
N LEU A 24 -4.17 -1.34 6.72
CA LEU A 24 -2.97 -0.85 6.03
C LEU A 24 -1.89 -1.93 5.91
N SER A 25 -1.68 -2.74 6.95
CA SER A 25 -0.74 -3.87 6.92
C SER A 25 -1.11 -4.91 5.86
N GLU A 26 -2.40 -5.24 5.75
CA GLU A 26 -2.91 -6.15 4.73
C GLU A 26 -2.74 -5.58 3.32
N LEU A 27 -3.02 -4.29 3.13
CA LEU A 27 -2.83 -3.62 1.84
C LEU A 27 -1.36 -3.56 1.40
N VAL A 28 -0.44 -3.38 2.36
CA VAL A 28 1.01 -3.47 2.10
C VAL A 28 1.41 -4.89 1.73
N THR A 29 0.95 -5.88 2.49
CA THR A 29 1.25 -7.30 2.23
C THR A 29 0.72 -7.75 0.86
N ALA A 30 -0.45 -7.24 0.46
CA ALA A 30 -1.04 -7.49 -0.86
C ALA A 30 -0.33 -6.74 -2.00
N GLY A 31 0.66 -5.88 -1.71
CA GLY A 31 1.35 -5.05 -2.71
C GLY A 31 0.47 -3.95 -3.31
N ILE A 32 -0.65 -3.63 -2.67
CA ILE A 32 -1.61 -2.60 -3.11
C ILE A 32 -1.20 -1.23 -2.59
N ALA A 33 -0.61 -1.18 -1.39
CA ALA A 33 -0.09 0.03 -0.77
C ALA A 33 1.41 -0.12 -0.52
N GLU A 34 2.13 0.99 -0.59
CA GLU A 34 3.53 1.03 -0.12
C GLU A 34 3.56 1.36 1.37
N GLU A 35 4.37 0.62 2.11
CA GLU A 35 4.72 1.03 3.46
C GLU A 35 5.52 2.31 3.35
N LYS A 36 4.91 3.42 3.77
CA LYS A 36 5.59 4.73 3.77
C LYS A 36 6.70 4.70 4.82
N SER A 37 7.85 4.18 4.43
CA SER A 37 9.08 4.27 5.22
C SER A 37 9.40 5.76 5.42
N PRO A 38 9.56 6.24 6.67
CA PRO A 38 10.06 7.59 6.86
C PRO A 38 11.50 7.64 6.35
N CYS A 39 11.74 8.44 5.32
CA CYS A 39 13.03 8.78 4.72
C CYS A 39 13.62 7.73 3.75
N ASN A 40 13.46 7.97 2.44
CA ASN A 40 14.56 8.38 1.54
C ASN A 40 14.04 8.39 0.09
N GLN A 41 13.22 9.39 -0.28
CA GLN A 41 12.97 9.68 -1.70
C GLN A 41 14.22 10.36 -2.27
N ARG A 42 15.21 9.56 -2.68
CA ARG A 42 16.25 10.00 -3.59
C ARG A 42 15.79 9.63 -4.99
N SER A 43 14.93 10.47 -5.56
CA SER A 43 14.66 10.48 -7.00
C SER A 43 15.98 10.85 -7.69
N ASN A 44 16.76 9.87 -8.14
CA ASN A 44 17.84 10.12 -9.07
C ASN A 44 17.25 10.19 -10.47
N GLU A 45 16.53 11.28 -10.72
CA GLU A 45 16.43 11.88 -12.04
C GLU A 45 17.31 13.12 -12.05
N ASP A 46 17.95 13.38 -13.18
CA ASP A 46 18.87 14.47 -13.50
C ASP A 46 20.38 14.32 -13.21
N GLY A 47 21.15 14.49 -14.30
CA GLY A 47 22.19 15.50 -14.26
C GLY A 47 23.63 15.00 -14.27
N ALA A 48 24.18 14.94 -15.48
CA ALA A 48 25.60 14.96 -15.77
C ALA A 48 26.42 15.98 -14.92
N VAL A 49 27.62 15.53 -14.51
CA VAL A 49 28.85 16.29 -14.22
C VAL A 49 28.78 17.40 -13.15
N THR A 50 29.47 17.19 -12.02
CA THR A 50 30.49 18.15 -11.54
C THR A 50 31.55 17.37 -10.74
N HIS A 51 32.78 17.32 -11.28
CA HIS A 51 33.98 17.00 -10.50
C HIS A 51 34.33 18.22 -9.64
N ILE A 52 34.33 18.04 -8.33
CA ILE A 52 35.07 18.84 -7.34
C ILE A 52 35.57 17.75 -6.39
N ILE A 53 36.86 17.42 -6.32
CA ILE A 53 37.96 18.18 -5.72
C ILE A 53 39.28 17.71 -6.36
#